data_AF-D7EIZ0-F1
#
_entry.id   AF-D7EIZ0-F1
#
_cell.length_a   1.000
_cell.length_b   1.000
_cell.length_c   1.000
_cell.angle_alpha   90.00
_cell.angle_beta   90.00
_cell.angle_gamma   90.00
#
_symmetry.space_group_name_H-M   'P 1'
#
loop_
_entity.id
_entity.type
_entity.pdbx_description
1 polymer ?
#
loop_
_entity_poly.entity_id
_entity_poly.type
_entity_poly.pdbx_seq_one_letter_code
_entity_poly.pdbx_strand_id
1 'polypeptide(L)'
;MHESNISEDSYKHAETVWQTFKIQTLGEYSDLYLRTDVILLADVFETFRETCLNTYKLDPLHYFTLPGLTFDAMLKSTGICLELLSDIDMIMFIERGIRGGVSQCSNRYAKANNHYMKDGYNSNEELSYLMYFDVNSLYGAAMSQYLPYDISKIFIYEFHYDYIKNKFGNNAKLLYTDTDSLIYHFKTEDIYKNIKEDIHRFDTSDYKLDNKFNIELKNKKCPGLMKDEYHGKIMLEFVGLRSKMYFYTVDSDTEDEEHDYDEVGPAIKRKKFVKKSKGCTKSSIKHITFNDYKKCLFDLDIFRSTQRLIRSKKHSVYSIKQEKVVLSPYDDKRILLRNTTDTRPWGYAINLT
;
A
#
# COMPACT_ATOMS: atom_id res chain seq x y z
N MET A 1 -3.15 -6.97 -25.17
CA MET A 1 -3.20 -8.42 -25.45
C MET A 1 -1.84 -9.00 -25.15
N HIS A 2 -1.79 -9.97 -24.25
CA HIS A 2 -0.59 -10.68 -23.83
C HIS A 2 -0.48 -11.96 -24.66
N GLU A 3 0.73 -12.33 -25.08
CA GLU A 3 1.03 -13.66 -25.61
C GLU A 3 1.42 -14.56 -24.43
N SER A 4 0.42 -14.97 -23.65
CA SER A 4 0.61 -16.00 -22.61
C SER A 4 -0.41 -17.10 -22.85
N ASN A 5 0.02 -18.35 -22.74
CA ASN A 5 -0.87 -19.51 -22.83
C ASN A 5 -1.96 -19.40 -21.76
N ILE A 6 -3.21 -19.66 -22.15
CA ILE A 6 -4.36 -19.75 -21.23
C ILE A 6 -4.13 -20.95 -20.30
N SER A 7 -4.40 -20.81 -19.00
CA SER A 7 -4.34 -21.96 -18.08
C SER A 7 -5.41 -22.99 -18.44
N GLU A 8 -5.10 -24.27 -18.28
CA GLU A 8 -6.04 -25.34 -18.64
C GLU A 8 -7.38 -25.20 -17.92
N ASP A 9 -7.37 -24.73 -16.66
CA ASP A 9 -8.57 -24.45 -15.88
C ASP A 9 -9.41 -23.30 -16.47
N SER A 10 -8.76 -22.23 -16.91
CA SER A 10 -9.45 -21.10 -17.56
C SER A 10 -10.09 -21.54 -18.88
N TYR A 11 -9.40 -22.40 -19.63
CA TYR A 11 -9.92 -22.96 -20.87
C TYR A 11 -11.12 -23.89 -20.61
N LYS A 12 -11.01 -24.81 -19.66
CA LYS A 12 -12.12 -25.69 -19.24
C LYS A 12 -13.32 -24.90 -18.75
N HIS A 13 -13.11 -23.82 -18.01
CA HIS A 13 -14.19 -22.94 -17.59
C HIS A 13 -14.86 -22.27 -18.80
N ALA A 14 -14.08 -21.73 -19.74
CA ALA A 14 -14.61 -21.12 -20.96
C ALA A 14 -15.41 -22.14 -21.79
N GLU A 15 -14.92 -23.37 -21.95
CA GLU A 15 -15.65 -24.46 -22.61
C GLU A 15 -16.96 -24.80 -21.88
N THR A 16 -16.94 -24.85 -20.55
CA THR A 16 -18.14 -25.11 -19.74
C THR A 16 -19.20 -24.04 -19.96
N VAL A 17 -18.81 -22.76 -19.95
CA VAL A 17 -19.72 -21.64 -20.24
C VAL A 17 -20.22 -21.73 -21.68
N TRP A 18 -19.34 -21.99 -22.64
CA TRP A 18 -19.67 -22.12 -24.06
C TRP A 18 -20.74 -23.19 -24.31
N GLN A 19 -20.57 -24.37 -23.72
CA GLN A 19 -21.50 -25.49 -23.84
C GLN A 19 -22.82 -25.23 -23.09
N THR A 20 -22.73 -24.71 -21.86
CA THR A 20 -23.89 -24.50 -20.99
C THR A 20 -24.86 -23.48 -21.55
N PHE A 21 -24.34 -22.36 -22.07
CA PHE A 21 -25.14 -21.29 -22.67
C PHE A 21 -25.35 -21.48 -24.18
N LYS A 22 -24.89 -22.61 -24.75
CA LYS A 22 -25.02 -22.98 -26.17
C LYS A 22 -24.54 -21.87 -27.12
N ILE A 23 -23.39 -21.29 -26.79
CA ILE A 23 -22.78 -20.18 -27.51
C ILE A 23 -22.28 -20.70 -28.87
N GLN A 24 -22.50 -19.93 -29.93
CA GLN A 24 -22.09 -20.27 -31.29
C GLN A 24 -21.03 -19.32 -31.82
N THR A 25 -21.00 -18.08 -31.31
CA THR A 25 -20.04 -17.05 -31.75
C THR A 25 -19.35 -16.38 -30.57
N LEU A 26 -18.14 -15.86 -30.81
CA LEU A 26 -17.44 -15.04 -29.80
C LEU A 26 -18.21 -13.75 -29.45
N GLY A 27 -19.07 -13.25 -30.35
CA GLY A 27 -19.96 -12.13 -30.08
C GLY A 27 -20.98 -12.45 -28.99
N GLU A 28 -21.67 -13.59 -29.10
CA GLU A 28 -22.62 -14.06 -28.08
C GLU A 28 -21.93 -14.31 -26.73
N TYR A 29 -20.70 -14.80 -26.74
CA TYR A 29 -19.90 -14.93 -25.51
C TYR A 29 -19.63 -13.57 -24.86
N SER A 30 -19.27 -12.56 -25.66
CA SER A 30 -19.06 -11.20 -25.19
C SER A 30 -20.35 -10.56 -24.66
N ASP A 31 -21.48 -10.80 -25.32
CA ASP A 31 -22.78 -10.28 -24.89
C ASP A 31 -23.25 -10.90 -23.57
N LEU A 32 -23.01 -12.21 -23.38
CA LEU A 32 -23.27 -12.88 -22.11
C LEU A 32 -22.41 -12.30 -20.98
N TYR A 33 -21.11 -12.08 -21.23
CA TYR A 33 -20.22 -11.43 -20.29
C TYR A 33 -20.73 -10.03 -19.91
N LEU A 34 -21.06 -9.20 -20.90
CA LEU A 34 -21.55 -7.83 -20.68
C LEU A 34 -22.86 -7.83 -19.89
N ARG A 35 -23.79 -8.72 -20.23
CA ARG A 35 -25.07 -8.85 -19.53
C ARG A 35 -24.86 -9.25 -18.07
N THR A 36 -23.93 -10.18 -17.82
CA THR A 36 -23.58 -10.62 -16.47
C THR A 36 -23.00 -9.47 -15.66
N ASP A 37 -22.05 -8.71 -16.23
CA ASP A 37 -21.46 -7.53 -15.58
C ASP A 37 -22.53 -6.48 -15.23
N VAL A 38 -23.48 -6.22 -16.13
CA VAL A 38 -24.57 -5.26 -15.89
C VAL A 38 -25.51 -5.73 -14.78
N ILE A 39 -25.89 -7.02 -14.78
CA ILE A 39 -26.78 -7.58 -13.75
C ILE A 39 -26.10 -7.58 -12.38
N LEU A 40 -24.83 -8.00 -12.30
CA LEU A 40 -24.07 -7.99 -11.05
C LEU A 40 -23.92 -6.57 -10.50
N LEU A 41 -23.66 -5.59 -11.38
CA LEU A 41 -23.59 -4.19 -10.97
C LEU A 41 -24.94 -3.69 -10.44
N ALA A 42 -26.04 -4.05 -11.09
CA ALA A 42 -27.38 -3.69 -10.64
C ALA A 42 -27.70 -4.30 -9.26
N ASP A 43 -27.40 -5.58 -9.05
CA ASP A 43 -27.64 -6.28 -7.77
C ASP A 43 -26.83 -5.66 -6.61
N VAL A 44 -25.54 -5.41 -6.84
CA VAL A 44 -24.68 -4.72 -5.86
C VAL A 44 -25.19 -3.31 -5.58
N PHE A 45 -25.65 -2.59 -6.60
CA PHE A 45 -26.14 -1.23 -6.45
C PHE A 45 -27.49 -1.17 -5.72
N GLU A 46 -28.42 -2.09 -5.98
CA GLU A 46 -29.67 -2.20 -5.22
C GLU A 46 -29.40 -2.52 -3.75
N THR A 47 -28.50 -3.46 -3.46
CA THR A 47 -28.08 -3.76 -2.08
C THR A 47 -27.45 -2.53 -1.40
N PHE A 48 -26.61 -1.78 -2.13
CA PHE A 48 -26.01 -0.54 -1.65
C PHE A 48 -27.08 0.53 -1.36
N ARG A 49 -28.07 0.66 -2.24
CA ARG A 49 -29.20 1.58 -2.09
C ARG A 49 -30.06 1.26 -0.88
N GLU A 50 -30.44 0.00 -0.71
CA GLU A 50 -31.17 -0.46 0.47
C GLU A 50 -30.39 -0.18 1.76
N THR A 51 -29.09 -0.45 1.77
CA THR A 51 -28.22 -0.17 2.92
C THR A 51 -28.19 1.32 3.25
N CYS A 52 -27.99 2.19 2.24
CA CYS A 52 -27.96 3.64 2.45
C CYS A 52 -29.30 4.21 2.94
N LEU A 53 -30.41 3.71 2.38
CA LEU A 53 -31.76 4.08 2.84
C LEU A 53 -32.00 3.61 4.27
N ASN A 54 -31.55 2.41 4.63
CA ASN A 54 -31.71 1.88 5.98
C ASN A 54 -30.87 2.65 7.01
N THR A 55 -29.60 2.90 6.70
CA THR A 55 -28.63 3.53 7.63
C THR A 55 -28.75 5.04 7.67
N TYR A 56 -28.69 5.73 6.52
CA TYR A 56 -28.60 7.19 6.45
C TYR A 56 -29.95 7.85 6.11
N LYS A 57 -30.96 7.06 5.71
CA LYS A 57 -32.24 7.57 5.20
C LYS A 57 -32.02 8.49 3.99
N LEU A 58 -31.02 8.18 3.17
CA LEU A 58 -30.66 8.91 1.95
C LEU A 58 -30.58 7.91 0.79
N ASP A 59 -31.13 8.27 -0.35
CA ASP A 59 -31.07 7.44 -1.55
C ASP A 59 -29.82 7.83 -2.37
N PRO A 60 -28.85 6.91 -2.59
CA PRO A 60 -27.68 7.19 -3.42
C PRO A 60 -28.02 7.61 -4.85
N LEU A 61 -29.20 7.28 -5.39
CA LEU A 61 -29.63 7.71 -6.73
C LEU A 61 -29.77 9.23 -6.89
N HIS A 62 -29.92 9.97 -5.78
CA HIS A 62 -30.00 11.43 -5.82
C HIS A 62 -28.63 12.12 -5.86
N TYR A 63 -27.53 11.35 -5.85
CA TYR A 63 -26.18 11.88 -5.80
C TYR A 63 -25.38 11.50 -7.03
N PHE A 64 -24.63 12.47 -7.57
CA PHE A 64 -23.70 12.20 -8.66
C PHE A 64 -22.49 11.36 -8.22
N THR A 65 -22.09 11.46 -6.94
CA THR A 65 -20.90 10.80 -6.42
C THR A 65 -21.07 10.37 -4.96
N LEU A 66 -20.34 9.33 -4.56
CA LEU A 66 -20.34 8.82 -3.19
C LEU A 66 -19.88 9.86 -2.14
N PRO A 67 -18.86 10.71 -2.39
CA PRO A 67 -18.49 11.77 -1.45
C PRO A 67 -19.64 12.75 -1.16
N GLY A 68 -20.48 13.08 -2.15
CA GLY A 68 -21.66 13.91 -1.94
C GLY A 68 -22.67 13.25 -0.99
N LEU A 69 -22.96 11.97 -1.22
CA LEU A 69 -23.81 11.18 -0.32
C LEU A 69 -23.23 11.11 1.10
N THR A 70 -21.93 10.86 1.24
CA THR A 70 -21.28 10.77 2.56
C THR A 70 -21.28 12.12 3.28
N PHE A 71 -21.10 13.22 2.56
CA PHE A 71 -21.14 14.57 3.13
C PHE A 71 -22.53 14.91 3.66
N ASP A 72 -23.59 14.66 2.88
CA ASP A 72 -24.96 14.90 3.31
C ASP A 72 -25.39 13.93 4.43
N ALA A 73 -24.92 12.68 4.40
CA ALA A 73 -25.12 11.75 5.50
C ALA A 73 -24.50 12.30 6.80
N MET A 74 -23.28 12.85 6.74
CA MET A 74 -22.62 13.48 7.88
C MET A 74 -23.40 14.70 8.40
N LEU A 75 -23.85 15.60 7.51
CA LEU A 75 -24.65 16.76 7.91
C LEU A 75 -25.97 16.33 8.57
N LYS A 76 -26.66 15.35 8.00
CA LYS A 76 -27.91 14.81 8.53
C LYS A 76 -27.73 14.14 9.89
N SER A 77 -26.67 13.36 10.07
CA SER A 77 -26.38 12.66 11.32
C SER A 77 -25.94 13.62 12.44
N THR A 78 -25.21 14.69 12.11
CA THR A 78 -24.71 15.66 13.10
C THR A 78 -25.70 16.80 13.38
N GLY A 79 -26.59 17.12 12.44
CA GLY A 79 -27.50 18.26 12.52
C GLY A 79 -26.79 19.61 12.39
N ILE A 80 -25.51 19.63 12.03
CA ILE A 80 -24.72 20.86 11.91
C ILE A 80 -25.09 21.58 10.61
N CYS A 81 -25.28 22.90 10.71
CA CYS A 81 -25.40 23.78 9.56
C CYS A 81 -24.04 24.45 9.31
N LEU A 82 -23.37 24.08 8.22
CA LEU A 82 -22.12 24.72 7.81
C LEU A 82 -22.43 25.97 6.98
N GLU A 83 -21.67 27.05 7.22
CA GLU A 83 -21.75 28.26 6.42
C GLU A 83 -21.00 28.08 5.09
N LEU A 84 -21.53 28.67 4.03
CA LEU A 84 -20.87 28.69 2.73
C LEU A 84 -19.76 29.74 2.72
N LEU A 85 -18.56 29.33 2.33
CA LEU A 85 -17.47 30.28 2.03
C LEU A 85 -17.87 31.12 0.81
N SER A 86 -18.14 32.40 1.05
CA SER A 86 -18.51 33.37 0.00
C SER A 86 -17.35 34.23 -0.48
N ASP A 87 -16.25 34.26 0.28
CA ASP A 87 -15.04 35.01 -0.04
C ASP A 87 -14.02 34.13 -0.78
N ILE A 88 -13.63 34.58 -1.97
CA ILE A 88 -12.63 33.91 -2.80
C ILE A 88 -11.26 33.85 -2.12
N ASP A 89 -10.89 34.85 -1.31
CA ASP A 89 -9.61 34.88 -0.62
C ASP A 89 -9.54 33.81 0.47
N MET A 90 -10.66 33.51 1.14
CA MET A 90 -10.75 32.40 2.09
C MET A 90 -10.59 31.05 1.39
N ILE A 91 -11.22 30.88 0.22
CA ILE A 91 -11.08 29.65 -0.58
C ILE A 91 -9.64 29.47 -1.02
N MET A 92 -9.04 30.52 -1.60
CA MET A 92 -7.64 30.50 -2.05
C MET A 92 -6.68 30.26 -0.88
N PHE A 93 -6.96 30.82 0.31
CA PHE A 93 -6.17 30.57 1.51
C PHE A 93 -6.19 29.09 1.90
N ILE A 94 -7.37 28.47 1.95
CA ILE A 94 -7.53 27.04 2.25
C ILE A 94 -6.84 26.19 1.17
N GLU A 95 -7.11 26.44 -0.11
CA GLU A 95 -6.52 25.68 -1.22
C GLU A 95 -4.99 25.76 -1.22
N ARG A 96 -4.42 26.94 -0.96
CA ARG A 96 -2.97 27.13 -0.82
C ARG A 96 -2.40 26.40 0.39
N GLY A 97 -3.20 26.17 1.43
CA GLY A 97 -2.82 25.43 2.63
C GLY A 97 -2.92 23.91 2.48
N ILE A 98 -3.74 23.39 1.56
CA ILE A 98 -3.94 21.94 1.39
C ILE A 98 -2.62 21.27 0.98
N ARG A 99 -2.19 20.30 1.80
CA ARG A 99 -1.09 19.40 1.50
C ARG A 99 -1.59 17.97 1.64
N GLY A 100 -1.12 17.10 0.75
CA GLY A 100 -1.38 15.67 0.87
C GLY A 100 -0.55 15.02 1.98
N GLY A 101 -0.71 13.71 2.12
CA GLY A 101 0.11 12.91 3.02
C GLY A 101 1.59 12.91 2.66
N VAL A 102 2.43 12.68 3.67
CA VAL A 102 3.89 12.57 3.51
C VAL A 102 4.21 11.21 2.91
N SER A 103 5.09 11.16 1.91
CA SER A 103 5.62 9.89 1.42
C SER A 103 7.05 10.03 0.93
N GLN A 104 7.94 9.21 1.48
CA GLN A 104 9.37 9.29 1.23
C GLN A 104 10.12 7.99 1.59
N CYS A 105 11.29 7.81 0.97
CA CYS A 105 12.23 6.74 1.30
C CYS A 105 13.46 7.35 1.98
N SER A 106 13.58 7.16 3.30
CA SER A 106 14.64 7.71 4.16
C SER A 106 15.90 6.85 4.15
N ASN A 107 15.73 5.52 4.09
CA ASN A 107 16.80 4.59 3.83
C ASN A 107 16.35 3.57 2.79
N ARG A 108 17.20 3.38 1.78
CA ARG A 108 16.90 2.70 0.53
C ARG A 108 17.11 1.20 0.56
N TYR A 109 17.70 0.64 1.63
CA TYR A 109 17.93 -0.80 1.71
C TYR A 109 18.11 -1.30 3.14
N ALA A 110 17.44 -2.41 3.46
CA ALA A 110 17.68 -3.16 4.68
C ALA A 110 17.32 -4.63 4.49
N LYS A 111 17.97 -5.49 5.27
CA LYS A 111 17.73 -6.93 5.32
C LYS A 111 17.56 -7.33 6.77
N ALA A 112 16.51 -8.10 7.06
CA ALA A 112 16.29 -8.63 8.40
C ALA A 112 17.22 -9.81 8.68
N ASN A 113 17.53 -10.02 9.96
CA ASN A 113 18.22 -11.18 10.48
C ASN A 113 17.67 -11.50 11.87
N ASN A 114 16.72 -12.42 11.98
CA ASN A 114 16.13 -12.77 13.27
C ASN A 114 15.76 -14.25 13.38
N HIS A 115 15.55 -14.72 14.61
CA HIS A 115 15.27 -16.11 14.93
C HIS A 115 14.04 -16.70 14.21
N TYR A 116 13.12 -15.86 13.73
CA TYR A 116 11.91 -16.31 13.05
C TYR A 116 12.12 -16.61 11.56
N MET A 117 13.31 -16.33 11.00
CA MET A 117 13.64 -16.52 9.59
C MET A 117 14.07 -17.96 9.23
N LYS A 118 13.99 -18.92 10.17
CA LYS A 118 14.36 -20.35 9.96
C LYS A 118 15.74 -20.47 9.32
N ASP A 119 15.84 -21.03 8.10
CA ASP A 119 17.08 -21.24 7.36
C ASP A 119 17.78 -19.94 6.92
N GLY A 120 17.07 -18.81 6.98
CA GLY A 120 17.61 -17.49 6.64
C GLY A 120 18.28 -16.74 7.80
N TYR A 121 18.24 -17.28 9.02
CA TYR A 121 18.86 -16.67 10.20
C TYR A 121 20.36 -16.96 10.28
N ASN A 122 21.17 -15.92 10.50
CA ASN A 122 22.61 -16.03 10.71
C ASN A 122 22.98 -15.58 12.12
N SER A 123 23.50 -16.51 12.94
CA SER A 123 23.92 -16.23 14.33
C SER A 123 25.16 -15.35 14.44
N ASN A 124 25.90 -15.16 13.35
CA ASN A 124 27.07 -14.28 13.31
C ASN A 124 26.73 -12.82 12.97
N GLU A 125 25.49 -12.57 12.54
CA GLU A 125 24.99 -11.23 12.24
C GLU A 125 24.14 -10.71 13.39
N GLU A 126 24.08 -9.39 13.53
CA GLU A 126 23.28 -8.73 14.57
C GLU A 126 21.78 -9.00 14.35
N LEU A 127 21.02 -9.16 15.44
CA LEU A 127 19.59 -9.34 15.38
C LEU A 127 18.91 -8.10 14.81
N SER A 128 18.09 -8.31 13.79
CA SER A 128 17.35 -7.25 13.13
C SER A 128 16.00 -7.70 12.58
N TYR A 129 15.06 -6.76 12.64
CA TYR A 129 13.66 -6.97 12.26
C TYR A 129 13.23 -5.89 11.29
N LEU A 130 12.48 -6.28 10.28
CA LEU A 130 11.77 -5.37 9.39
C LEU A 130 10.29 -5.40 9.79
N MET A 131 9.73 -4.22 10.08
CA MET A 131 8.32 -4.09 10.43
C MET A 131 7.65 -3.05 9.55
N TYR A 132 6.46 -3.39 9.06
CA TYR A 132 5.57 -2.47 8.36
C TYR A 132 4.37 -2.20 9.27
N PHE A 133 4.33 -0.99 9.81
CA PHE A 133 3.19 -0.49 10.56
C PHE A 133 2.30 0.41 9.70
N ASP A 134 0.99 0.27 9.85
CA ASP A 134 -0.03 1.08 9.18
C ASP A 134 -1.07 1.57 10.19
N VAL A 135 -1.55 2.80 10.05
CA VAL A 135 -2.56 3.35 10.97
C VAL A 135 -3.95 2.94 10.53
N ASN A 136 -4.70 2.35 11.45
CA ASN A 136 -6.11 2.08 11.24
C ASN A 136 -6.90 3.36 10.99
N SER A 137 -7.45 3.51 9.77
CA SER A 137 -8.34 4.61 9.40
C SER A 137 -7.79 5.99 9.79
N LEU A 138 -6.55 6.32 9.39
CA LEU A 138 -5.86 7.55 9.79
C LEU A 138 -6.74 8.81 9.70
N TYR A 139 -7.36 9.05 8.54
CA TYR A 139 -8.22 10.22 8.35
C TYR A 139 -9.50 10.13 9.19
N GLY A 140 -10.07 8.94 9.38
CA GLY A 140 -11.23 8.74 10.25
C GLY A 140 -10.90 9.08 11.71
N ALA A 141 -9.75 8.64 12.19
CA ALA A 141 -9.24 8.97 13.52
C ALA A 141 -8.97 10.48 13.66
N ALA A 142 -8.34 11.10 12.66
CA ALA A 142 -8.07 12.55 12.65
C ALA A 142 -9.36 13.39 12.64
N MET A 143 -10.38 12.98 11.87
CA MET A 143 -11.68 13.66 11.84
C MET A 143 -12.48 13.49 13.13
N SER A 144 -12.11 12.54 13.99
CA SER A 144 -12.73 12.34 15.31
C SER A 144 -12.10 13.21 16.42
N GLN A 145 -11.06 13.99 16.09
CA GLN A 145 -10.40 14.92 17.01
C GLN A 145 -10.85 16.37 16.76
N TYR A 146 -10.52 17.27 17.69
CA TYR A 146 -10.81 18.71 17.55
C TYR A 146 -9.98 19.35 16.43
N LEU A 147 -10.61 19.67 15.29
CA LEU A 147 -10.06 20.47 14.19
C LEU A 147 -9.97 21.96 14.61
N PRO A 148 -9.00 22.77 14.13
CA PRO A 148 -8.38 22.74 12.80
C PRO A 148 -6.87 22.42 12.76
N TYR A 149 -6.35 21.63 13.69
CA TYR A 149 -4.94 21.23 13.65
C TYR A 149 -4.67 20.19 12.54
N ASP A 150 -3.42 20.08 12.07
CA ASP A 150 -2.97 19.08 11.08
C ASP A 150 -2.83 17.69 11.76
N ILE A 151 -3.96 17.17 12.25
CA ILE A 151 -4.04 16.07 13.22
C ILE A 151 -3.61 14.74 12.61
N SER A 152 -3.79 14.53 11.31
CA SER A 152 -3.40 13.27 10.67
C SER A 152 -1.89 13.02 10.78
N LYS A 153 -1.06 14.06 10.66
CA LYS A 153 0.40 13.93 10.83
C LYS A 153 0.78 13.70 12.29
N ILE A 154 -0.03 14.16 13.25
CA ILE A 154 0.23 13.98 14.68
C ILE A 154 0.25 12.49 15.03
N PHE A 155 -0.65 11.66 14.52
CA PHE A 155 -0.61 10.21 14.79
C PHE A 155 0.71 9.56 14.32
N ILE A 156 1.17 9.91 13.11
CA ILE A 156 2.42 9.39 12.56
C ILE A 156 3.63 9.93 13.34
N TYR A 157 3.61 11.22 13.71
CA TYR A 157 4.70 11.88 14.42
C TYR A 157 4.78 11.48 15.89
N GLU A 158 3.67 11.33 16.59
CA GLU A 158 3.60 10.79 17.95
C GLU A 158 4.18 9.37 17.95
N PHE A 159 3.72 8.51 17.04
CA PHE A 159 4.26 7.16 16.97
C PHE A 159 5.76 7.15 16.64
N HIS A 160 6.21 7.96 15.67
CA HIS A 160 7.62 8.00 15.31
C HIS A 160 8.52 8.64 16.37
N TYR A 161 8.24 9.88 16.77
CA TYR A 161 9.10 10.67 17.64
C TYR A 161 8.87 10.37 19.12
N ASP A 162 7.62 10.25 19.56
CA ASP A 162 7.29 10.13 20.99
C ASP A 162 7.34 8.68 21.47
N TYR A 163 7.07 7.71 20.58
CA TYR A 163 7.16 6.28 20.92
C TYR A 163 8.44 5.62 20.37
N ILE A 164 8.58 5.48 19.04
CA ILE A 164 9.67 4.70 18.44
C ILE A 164 11.06 5.29 18.75
N LYS A 165 11.24 6.59 18.55
CA LYS A 165 12.53 7.25 18.82
C LYS A 165 12.88 7.27 20.30
N ASN A 166 11.89 7.42 21.19
CA ASN A 166 12.13 7.38 22.64
C ASN A 166 12.46 5.97 23.14
N LYS A 167 11.75 4.93 22.67
CA LYS A 167 11.95 3.55 23.13
C LYS A 167 13.18 2.89 22.50
N PHE A 168 13.42 3.10 21.21
CA PHE A 168 14.49 2.39 20.47
C PHE A 168 15.66 3.30 20.08
N GLY A 169 15.55 4.62 20.16
CA GLY A 169 16.67 5.53 19.87
C GLY A 169 17.26 5.33 18.47
N ASN A 170 18.54 4.96 18.41
CA ASN A 170 19.26 4.67 17.16
C ASN A 170 19.10 3.21 16.69
N ASN A 171 18.49 2.36 17.50
CA ASN A 171 18.20 0.97 17.16
C ASN A 171 16.97 0.84 16.26
N ALA A 172 16.18 1.90 16.07
CA ALA A 172 15.11 1.96 15.08
C ALA A 172 15.47 2.93 13.96
N LYS A 173 15.56 2.42 12.73
CA LYS A 173 15.80 3.21 11.53
C LYS A 173 14.56 3.22 10.64
N LEU A 174 14.01 4.39 10.37
CA LEU A 174 12.90 4.55 9.43
C LEU A 174 13.44 4.38 8.00
N LEU A 175 12.91 3.40 7.27
CA LEU A 175 13.29 3.12 5.87
C LEU A 175 12.37 3.86 4.90
N TYR A 176 11.07 3.74 5.10
CA TYR A 176 10.05 4.27 4.21
C TYR A 176 8.83 4.75 5.01
N THR A 177 8.16 5.76 4.49
CA THR A 177 6.86 6.20 5.00
C THR A 177 5.95 6.58 3.84
N ASP A 178 4.67 6.22 3.95
CA ASP A 178 3.57 6.83 3.19
C ASP A 178 2.65 7.58 4.16
N THR A 179 1.49 7.98 3.67
CA THR A 179 0.54 8.84 4.39
C THR A 179 0.17 8.29 5.78
N ASP A 180 -0.07 6.99 5.85
CA ASP A 180 -0.59 6.23 7.00
C ASP A 180 0.34 5.12 7.46
N SER A 181 1.50 4.95 6.82
CA SER A 181 2.35 3.79 7.01
C SER A 181 3.83 4.12 7.19
N LEU A 182 4.51 3.23 7.91
CA LEU A 182 5.91 3.33 8.30
C LEU A 182 6.58 1.95 8.18
N ILE A 183 7.71 1.89 7.47
CA ILE A 183 8.56 0.71 7.43
C ILE A 183 9.84 1.00 8.19
N TYR A 184 10.13 0.17 9.19
CA TYR A 184 11.28 0.30 10.07
C TYR A 184 12.22 -0.89 9.95
N HIS A 185 13.50 -0.60 10.19
CA HIS A 185 14.52 -1.57 10.51
C HIS A 185 14.90 -1.42 12.00
N PHE A 186 14.57 -2.44 12.80
CA PHE A 186 14.83 -2.49 14.23
C PHE A 186 16.03 -3.39 14.53
N LYS A 187 16.88 -2.97 15.45
CA LYS A 187 17.96 -3.74 16.07
C LYS A 187 17.61 -3.98 17.54
N THR A 188 16.87 -5.05 17.80
CA THR A 188 16.36 -5.38 19.13
C THR A 188 16.38 -6.90 19.30
N GLU A 189 16.27 -7.38 20.54
CA GLU A 189 16.20 -8.81 20.83
C GLU A 189 14.92 -9.44 20.26
N ASP A 190 13.77 -8.80 20.47
CA ASP A 190 12.49 -9.27 19.94
C ASP A 190 11.46 -8.13 19.84
N ILE A 191 11.15 -7.70 18.61
CA ILE A 191 10.17 -6.64 18.37
C ILE A 191 8.74 -7.07 18.71
N TYR A 192 8.41 -8.36 18.57
CA TYR A 192 7.06 -8.85 18.84
C TYR A 192 6.76 -8.88 20.35
N LYS A 193 7.78 -9.12 21.17
CA LYS A 193 7.70 -8.92 22.62
C LYS A 193 7.39 -7.46 22.96
N ASN A 194 8.03 -6.50 22.30
CA ASN A 194 7.74 -5.07 22.54
C ASN A 194 6.32 -4.69 22.10
N ILE A 195 5.82 -5.23 20.99
CA ILE A 195 4.42 -5.04 20.55
C ILE A 195 3.46 -5.60 21.60
N LYS A 196 3.77 -6.78 22.17
CA LYS A 196 2.98 -7.40 23.24
C LYS A 196 2.94 -6.55 24.52
N GLU A 197 4.07 -6.01 24.93
CA GLU A 197 4.18 -5.13 26.10
C GLU A 197 3.36 -3.84 25.91
N ASP A 198 3.44 -3.24 24.71
CA ASP A 198 2.76 -1.98 24.39
C ASP A 198 1.45 -2.18 23.60
N ILE A 199 0.75 -3.29 23.83
CA ILE A 199 -0.43 -3.71 23.04
C ILE A 199 -1.53 -2.63 22.93
N HIS A 200 -1.62 -1.72 23.89
CA HIS A 200 -2.57 -0.59 23.87
C HIS A 200 -2.34 0.38 22.69
N ARG A 201 -1.15 0.39 22.09
CA ARG A 201 -0.78 1.21 20.92
C ARG A 201 -1.02 0.49 19.59
N PHE A 202 -1.29 -0.80 19.63
CA PHE A 202 -1.36 -1.65 18.45
C PHE A 202 -2.75 -2.28 18.28
N ASP A 203 -3.20 -2.39 17.04
CA ASP A 203 -4.24 -3.34 16.66
C ASP A 203 -3.59 -4.67 16.30
N THR A 204 -3.88 -5.67 17.12
CA THR A 204 -3.37 -7.04 16.99
C THR A 204 -4.48 -8.01 16.64
N SER A 205 -5.69 -7.53 16.33
CA SER A 205 -6.87 -8.37 16.14
C SER A 205 -6.81 -9.30 14.92
N ASP A 206 -6.02 -8.92 13.91
CA ASP A 206 -5.86 -9.68 12.67
C ASP A 206 -4.71 -10.71 12.74
N TYR A 207 -4.00 -10.80 13.88
CA TYR A 207 -3.06 -11.90 14.11
C TYR A 207 -3.80 -13.24 14.21
N LYS A 208 -3.10 -14.35 13.91
CA LYS A 208 -3.64 -15.69 14.14
C LYS A 208 -3.84 -15.94 15.64
N LEU A 209 -4.90 -16.67 16.02
CA LEU A 209 -5.17 -17.06 17.41
C LEU A 209 -4.00 -17.85 18.03
N ASP A 210 -3.35 -18.69 17.23
CA ASP A 210 -2.19 -19.52 17.58
C ASP A 210 -0.86 -18.91 17.11
N ASN A 211 -0.77 -17.57 17.04
CA ASN A 211 0.44 -16.92 16.57
C ASN A 211 1.67 -17.29 17.42
N LYS A 212 2.80 -17.56 16.74
CA LYS A 212 4.07 -17.99 17.34
C LYS A 212 4.70 -17.00 18.33
N PHE A 213 4.14 -15.79 18.45
CA PHE A 213 4.61 -14.72 19.33
C PHE A 213 3.80 -14.64 20.63
N ASN A 214 2.73 -15.43 20.76
CA ASN A 214 1.78 -15.38 21.87
C ASN A 214 1.24 -13.96 22.12
N ILE A 215 0.96 -13.21 21.06
CA ILE A 215 0.32 -11.88 21.12
C ILE A 215 -1.19 -12.08 21.24
N GLU A 216 -1.81 -11.38 22.19
CA GLU A 216 -3.26 -11.37 22.38
C GLU A 216 -3.95 -10.61 21.25
N LEU A 217 -5.13 -11.05 20.81
CA LEU A 217 -5.92 -10.36 19.78
C LEU A 217 -6.74 -9.24 20.42
N LYS A 218 -6.35 -7.96 20.20
CA LYS A 218 -7.02 -6.79 20.77
C LYS A 218 -7.21 -5.67 19.75
N ASN A 219 -8.08 -4.74 20.11
CA ASN A 219 -8.29 -3.45 19.45
C ASN A 219 -8.77 -3.49 18.00
N LYS A 220 -9.65 -4.46 17.68
CA LYS A 220 -10.14 -4.72 16.32
C LYS A 220 -10.65 -3.47 15.60
N LYS A 221 -9.91 -3.05 14.58
CA LYS A 221 -10.18 -1.91 13.70
C LYS A 221 -10.37 -0.60 14.46
N CYS A 222 -9.74 -0.47 15.64
CA CYS A 222 -9.80 0.76 16.43
C CYS A 222 -9.06 1.89 15.66
N PRO A 223 -9.73 2.99 15.30
CA PRO A 223 -9.10 4.07 14.55
C PRO A 223 -7.92 4.71 15.30
N GLY A 224 -6.84 5.02 14.59
CA GLY A 224 -5.66 5.71 15.11
C GLY A 224 -4.59 4.80 15.71
N LEU A 225 -4.88 3.52 15.94
CA LEU A 225 -3.87 2.53 16.38
C LEU A 225 -3.05 2.01 15.19
N MET A 226 -1.81 1.62 15.49
CA MET A 226 -0.92 0.99 14.51
C MET A 226 -1.23 -0.50 14.39
N LYS A 227 -1.39 -1.03 13.19
CA LYS A 227 -1.40 -2.47 12.93
C LYS A 227 -0.10 -2.89 12.27
N ASP A 228 0.31 -4.12 12.51
CA ASP A 228 1.29 -4.80 11.66
C ASP A 228 0.58 -5.22 10.36
N GLU A 229 0.98 -4.62 9.23
CA GLU A 229 0.39 -4.83 7.91
C GLU A 229 0.41 -6.31 7.49
N TYR A 230 1.35 -7.09 8.05
CA TYR A 230 1.54 -8.49 7.72
C TYR A 230 1.08 -9.46 8.80
N HIS A 231 0.46 -8.96 9.87
CA HIS A 231 -0.19 -9.74 10.92
C HIS A 231 0.71 -10.88 11.48
N GLY A 232 1.99 -10.57 11.68
CA GLY A 232 2.99 -11.51 12.19
C GLY A 232 3.76 -12.32 11.14
N LYS A 233 3.54 -12.10 9.84
CA LYS A 233 4.43 -12.66 8.80
C LYS A 233 5.74 -11.87 8.76
N ILE A 234 6.86 -12.56 8.57
CA ILE A 234 8.20 -11.97 8.72
C ILE A 234 8.59 -11.25 7.43
N MET A 235 8.84 -9.95 7.48
CA MET A 235 9.49 -9.24 6.38
C MET A 235 10.98 -9.60 6.34
N LEU A 236 11.48 -9.95 5.16
CA LEU A 236 12.83 -10.50 4.98
C LEU A 236 13.80 -9.44 4.45
N GLU A 237 13.40 -8.69 3.44
CA GLU A 237 14.28 -7.74 2.78
C GLU A 237 13.50 -6.58 2.14
N PHE A 238 14.10 -5.40 2.12
CA PHE A 238 13.51 -4.17 1.57
C PHE A 238 14.52 -3.41 0.70
N VAL A 239 14.08 -2.98 -0.48
CA VAL A 239 14.72 -1.97 -1.31
C VAL A 239 13.72 -0.86 -1.65
N GLY A 240 14.07 0.38 -1.39
CA GLY A 240 13.31 1.56 -1.80
C GLY A 240 14.16 2.48 -2.67
N LEU A 241 13.68 2.85 -3.85
CA LEU A 241 14.39 3.79 -4.74
C LEU A 241 13.94 5.23 -4.50
N ARG A 242 12.63 5.43 -4.30
CA ARG A 242 11.99 6.72 -3.96
C ARG A 242 10.57 6.49 -3.43
N SER A 243 9.87 7.57 -3.09
CA SER A 243 8.43 7.55 -2.76
C SER A 243 7.62 6.73 -3.79
N LYS A 244 6.88 5.72 -3.32
CA LYS A 244 6.04 4.82 -4.14
C LYS A 244 6.82 4.07 -5.24
N MET A 245 8.12 3.83 -5.01
CA MET A 245 8.96 2.97 -5.84
C MET A 245 9.85 2.10 -4.94
N TYR A 246 9.41 0.88 -4.65
CA TYR A 246 10.06 -0.01 -3.71
C TYR A 246 9.71 -1.48 -4.01
N PHE A 247 10.51 -2.37 -3.46
CA PHE A 247 10.31 -3.81 -3.44
C PHE A 247 10.62 -4.31 -2.04
N TYR A 248 9.77 -5.16 -1.46
CA TYR A 248 10.15 -5.97 -0.32
C TYR A 248 9.62 -7.40 -0.41
N THR A 249 10.19 -8.28 0.41
CA THR A 249 9.83 -9.70 0.50
C THR A 249 9.33 -10.04 1.90
N VAL A 250 8.35 -10.95 1.97
CA VAL A 250 7.74 -11.42 3.21
C VAL A 250 7.67 -12.94 3.19
N ASP A 251 7.94 -13.59 4.31
CA ASP A 251 7.74 -15.03 4.49
C ASP A 251 6.24 -15.37 4.29
N SER A 252 5.96 -16.36 3.44
CA SER A 252 4.59 -16.81 3.17
C SER A 252 4.47 -18.32 3.35
N ASP A 253 3.36 -18.77 3.94
CA ASP A 253 3.01 -20.19 3.99
C ASP A 253 2.29 -20.66 2.71
N THR A 254 1.90 -19.71 1.85
CA THR A 254 1.20 -19.94 0.57
C THR A 254 2.16 -19.79 -0.60
N GLU A 255 2.03 -20.67 -1.60
CA GLU A 255 2.58 -20.45 -2.94
C GLU A 255 1.84 -19.26 -3.55
N ASP A 256 2.39 -18.05 -3.38
CA ASP A 256 1.82 -16.86 -4.00
C ASP A 256 2.12 -16.90 -5.51
N GLU A 257 1.13 -16.57 -6.36
CA GLU A 257 1.26 -16.55 -7.83
C GLU A 257 2.26 -15.50 -8.35
N GLU A 258 2.67 -14.54 -7.51
CA GLU A 258 3.69 -13.56 -7.86
C GLU A 258 5.08 -14.19 -7.70
N HIS A 259 5.70 -14.56 -8.81
CA HIS A 259 7.07 -15.08 -8.83
C HIS A 259 8.09 -13.95 -9.03
N ASP A 260 9.20 -14.02 -8.28
CA ASP A 260 10.43 -13.35 -8.67
C ASP A 260 11.15 -14.19 -9.73
N TYR A 261 11.40 -13.60 -10.91
CA TYR A 261 11.93 -14.32 -12.07
C TYR A 261 13.40 -14.75 -11.90
N ASP A 262 14.12 -14.15 -10.96
CA ASP A 262 15.52 -14.47 -10.66
C ASP A 262 15.68 -15.60 -9.63
N GLU A 263 14.67 -15.91 -8.81
CA GLU A 263 14.71 -17.04 -7.88
C GLU A 263 14.18 -18.30 -8.57
N VAL A 264 15.05 -19.05 -9.27
CA VAL A 264 14.70 -20.34 -9.90
C VAL A 264 15.20 -21.49 -9.02
N GLY A 265 14.31 -22.16 -8.29
CA GLY A 265 14.65 -23.35 -7.49
C GLY A 265 13.56 -23.75 -6.48
N PRO A 266 13.70 -24.90 -5.80
CA PRO A 266 12.73 -25.37 -4.80
C PRO A 266 12.53 -24.41 -3.60
N ALA A 267 13.35 -23.35 -3.49
CA ALA A 267 13.28 -22.29 -2.48
C ALA A 267 12.18 -21.23 -2.71
N ILE A 268 11.50 -21.22 -3.87
CA ILE A 268 10.37 -20.30 -4.15
C ILE A 268 9.18 -20.51 -3.20
N LYS A 269 9.09 -21.68 -2.57
CA LYS A 269 7.84 -22.16 -1.95
C LYS A 269 7.29 -21.34 -0.77
N ARG A 270 7.97 -20.29 -0.30
CA ARG A 270 7.60 -19.56 0.93
C ARG A 270 7.88 -18.06 0.95
N LYS A 271 7.74 -17.36 -0.18
CA LYS A 271 7.88 -15.90 -0.18
C LYS A 271 6.78 -15.21 -0.96
N LYS A 272 6.26 -14.15 -0.34
CA LYS A 272 5.46 -13.11 -0.99
C LYS A 272 6.36 -11.98 -1.43
N PHE A 273 6.22 -11.58 -2.69
CA PHE A 273 6.95 -10.45 -3.27
C PHE A 273 6.00 -9.26 -3.42
N VAL A 274 6.40 -8.08 -2.96
CA VAL A 274 5.63 -6.86 -3.17
C VAL A 274 6.50 -5.84 -3.86
N LYS A 275 6.09 -5.44 -5.07
CA LYS A 275 6.75 -4.42 -5.87
C LYS A 275 5.82 -3.28 -6.24
N LYS A 276 6.34 -2.06 -6.19
CA LYS A 276 5.65 -0.83 -6.57
C LYS A 276 6.54 0.02 -7.44
N SER A 277 5.99 0.52 -8.54
CA SER A 277 6.60 1.56 -9.37
C SER A 277 5.51 2.53 -9.82
N LYS A 278 5.42 3.68 -9.15
CA LYS A 278 4.37 4.66 -9.40
C LYS A 278 4.35 5.12 -10.86
N GLY A 279 3.16 5.04 -11.46
CA GLY A 279 2.90 5.48 -12.83
C GLY A 279 3.16 4.42 -13.90
N CYS A 280 3.67 3.24 -13.52
CA CYS A 280 3.84 2.10 -14.43
C CYS A 280 2.65 1.15 -14.29
N THR A 281 2.26 0.48 -15.38
CA THR A 281 1.21 -0.55 -15.33
C THR A 281 1.73 -1.81 -14.65
N LYS A 282 0.84 -2.60 -14.04
CA LYS A 282 1.18 -3.93 -13.50
C LYS A 282 1.91 -4.80 -14.54
N SER A 283 1.48 -4.75 -15.80
CA SER A 283 2.13 -5.47 -16.91
C SER A 283 3.57 -5.05 -17.15
N SER A 284 3.87 -3.75 -17.09
CA SER A 284 5.22 -3.23 -17.36
C SER A 284 6.24 -3.57 -16.26
N ILE A 285 5.76 -3.83 -15.03
CA ILE A 285 6.60 -4.21 -13.88
C ILE A 285 6.58 -5.72 -13.63
N LYS A 286 5.85 -6.51 -14.44
CA LYS A 286 5.64 -7.94 -14.20
C LYS A 286 6.96 -8.69 -14.10
N HIS A 287 7.87 -8.48 -15.05
CA HIS A 287 9.17 -9.17 -15.13
C HIS A 287 10.28 -8.51 -14.32
N ILE A 288 9.99 -7.39 -13.64
CA ILE A 288 10.99 -6.72 -12.80
C ILE A 288 11.18 -7.51 -11.51
N THR A 289 12.44 -7.84 -11.21
CA THR A 289 12.85 -8.69 -10.08
C THR A 289 13.32 -7.87 -8.88
N PHE A 290 13.54 -8.52 -7.74
CA PHE A 290 14.17 -7.85 -6.60
C PHE A 290 15.60 -7.40 -6.92
N ASN A 291 16.32 -8.21 -7.69
CA ASN A 291 17.68 -7.91 -8.11
C ASN A 291 17.75 -6.69 -9.05
N ASP A 292 16.75 -6.49 -9.92
CA ASP A 292 16.68 -5.28 -10.74
C ASP A 292 16.58 -4.01 -9.88
N TYR A 293 15.85 -4.05 -8.77
CA TYR A 293 15.81 -2.96 -7.81
C TYR A 293 17.17 -2.75 -7.12
N LYS A 294 17.89 -3.83 -6.79
CA LYS A 294 19.25 -3.75 -6.23
C LYS A 294 20.25 -3.17 -7.23
N LYS A 295 20.29 -3.65 -8.47
CA LYS A 295 21.11 -3.09 -9.54
C LYS A 295 20.80 -1.62 -9.77
N CYS A 296 19.51 -1.27 -9.78
CA CYS A 296 19.10 0.13 -9.87
C CYS A 296 19.65 0.95 -8.70
N LEU A 297 19.62 0.44 -7.48
CA LEU A 297 20.09 1.16 -6.29
C LEU A 297 21.62 1.28 -6.22
N PHE A 298 22.34 0.17 -6.44
CA PHE A 298 23.78 0.05 -6.19
C PHE A 298 24.62 0.34 -7.44
N ASP A 299 24.16 -0.12 -8.61
CA ASP A 299 24.86 0.03 -9.88
C ASP A 299 24.38 1.26 -10.67
N LEU A 300 23.34 1.94 -10.16
CA LEU A 300 22.70 3.12 -10.77
C LEU A 300 22.05 2.83 -12.13
N ASP A 301 21.68 1.57 -12.37
CA ASP A 301 21.01 1.14 -13.59
C ASP A 301 19.59 1.74 -13.74
N ILE A 302 19.21 2.06 -14.97
CA ILE A 302 17.88 2.60 -15.29
C ILE A 302 17.11 1.58 -16.14
N PHE A 303 16.04 1.05 -15.59
CA PHE A 303 15.23 0.03 -16.25
C PHE A 303 14.07 0.68 -17.00
N ARG A 304 13.87 0.25 -18.25
CA ARG A 304 12.77 0.70 -19.11
C ARG A 304 11.91 -0.48 -19.54
N SER A 305 10.61 -0.24 -19.68
CA SER A 305 9.66 -1.21 -20.20
C SER A 305 8.68 -0.53 -21.13
N THR A 306 8.23 -1.27 -22.13
CA THR A 306 7.15 -0.82 -23.02
C THR A 306 5.82 -1.07 -22.35
N GLN A 307 4.96 -0.06 -22.31
CA GLN A 307 3.56 -0.23 -21.94
C GLN A 307 2.64 0.18 -23.08
N ARG A 308 1.53 -0.55 -23.20
CA ARG A 308 0.45 -0.28 -24.15
C ARG A 308 -0.78 0.09 -23.36
N LEU A 309 -1.38 1.23 -23.67
CA LEU A 309 -2.52 1.79 -22.94
C LEU A 309 -3.59 2.23 -23.94
N ILE A 310 -4.84 2.23 -23.50
CA ILE A 310 -5.91 2.98 -24.16
C ILE A 310 -6.07 4.28 -23.38
N ARG A 311 -6.05 5.42 -24.08
CA ARG A 311 -6.29 6.74 -23.49
C ARG A 311 -7.45 7.44 -24.16
N SER A 312 -8.14 8.25 -23.37
CA SER A 312 -9.12 9.22 -23.86
C SER A 312 -8.55 10.62 -23.67
N LYS A 313 -8.58 11.44 -24.73
CA LYS A 313 -8.27 12.87 -24.67
C LYS A 313 -9.36 13.61 -25.45
N LYS A 314 -10.04 14.56 -24.80
CA LYS A 314 -11.19 15.28 -25.39
C LYS A 314 -12.25 14.33 -25.99
N HIS A 315 -12.58 13.26 -25.26
CA HIS A 315 -13.52 12.20 -25.68
C HIS A 315 -13.09 11.37 -26.91
N SER A 316 -11.89 11.57 -27.46
CA SER A 316 -11.32 10.69 -28.48
C SER A 316 -10.51 9.59 -27.82
N VAL A 317 -10.90 8.34 -28.06
CA VAL A 317 -10.23 7.14 -27.54
C VAL A 317 -9.22 6.63 -28.55
N TYR A 318 -7.98 6.39 -28.12
CA TYR A 318 -6.92 5.86 -28.95
C TYR A 318 -5.94 5.00 -28.16
N SER A 319 -5.28 4.08 -28.85
CA SER A 319 -4.22 3.25 -28.28
C SER A 319 -2.89 3.97 -28.35
N ILE A 320 -2.10 3.88 -27.27
CA ILE A 320 -0.73 4.38 -27.21
C ILE A 320 0.24 3.26 -26.85
N LYS A 321 1.39 3.26 -27.50
CA LYS A 321 2.59 2.51 -27.08
C LYS A 321 3.58 3.55 -26.57
N GLN A 322 4.03 3.39 -25.34
CA GLN A 322 5.03 4.28 -24.76
C GLN A 322 6.11 3.47 -24.05
N GLU A 323 7.37 3.87 -24.24
CA GLU A 323 8.48 3.39 -23.42
C GLU A 323 8.52 4.20 -22.13
N LYS A 324 8.67 3.52 -21.00
CA LYS A 324 8.67 4.18 -19.69
C LYS A 324 9.83 3.68 -18.85
N VAL A 325 10.47 4.62 -18.16
CA VAL A 325 11.39 4.32 -17.07
C VAL A 325 10.60 3.70 -15.92
N VAL A 326 10.85 2.43 -15.66
CA VAL A 326 10.19 1.64 -14.63
C VAL A 326 10.92 1.76 -13.30
N LEU A 327 12.25 1.73 -13.32
CA LEU A 327 13.11 1.94 -12.16
C LEU A 327 14.13 3.03 -12.45
N SER A 328 14.40 3.86 -11.45
CA SER A 328 15.37 4.95 -11.53
C SER A 328 16.07 5.09 -10.18
N PRO A 329 17.41 5.24 -10.14
CA PRO A 329 18.15 5.48 -8.90
C PRO A 329 17.88 6.86 -8.29
N TYR A 330 17.40 7.80 -9.11
CA TYR A 330 17.20 9.19 -8.74
C TYR A 330 15.91 9.40 -7.95
N ASP A 331 16.00 10.19 -6.88
CA ASP A 331 14.88 10.69 -6.08
C ASP A 331 14.84 12.22 -6.19
N ASP A 332 13.70 12.77 -6.58
CA ASP A 332 13.46 14.20 -6.71
C ASP A 332 13.01 14.85 -5.39
N LYS A 333 12.54 14.05 -4.43
CA LYS A 333 12.04 14.54 -3.14
C LYS A 333 13.11 14.61 -2.06
N ARG A 334 14.25 13.95 -2.24
CA ARG A 334 15.30 13.82 -1.21
C ARG A 334 16.70 13.86 -1.83
N ILE A 335 17.65 14.32 -1.01
CA ILE A 335 19.07 14.33 -1.32
C ILE A 335 19.62 12.92 -1.06
N LEU A 336 20.22 12.31 -2.08
CA LEU A 336 20.88 11.00 -1.97
C LEU A 336 22.29 11.18 -1.41
N LEU A 337 22.63 10.46 -0.34
CA LEU A 337 23.98 10.49 0.23
C LEU A 337 24.90 9.51 -0.52
N ARG A 338 26.04 10.00 -0.99
CA ARG A 338 27.02 9.20 -1.76
C ARG A 338 27.51 8.01 -0.95
N ASN A 339 27.64 6.86 -1.61
CA ASN A 339 28.12 5.59 -1.04
C ASN A 339 27.30 5.08 0.16
N THR A 340 26.06 5.53 0.31
CA THR A 340 25.16 5.06 1.35
C THR A 340 23.76 4.84 0.79
N THR A 341 22.96 4.08 1.54
CA THR A 341 21.53 3.90 1.25
C THR A 341 20.69 4.98 1.91
N ASP A 342 21.30 5.90 2.66
CA ASP A 342 20.61 6.98 3.37
C ASP A 342 20.28 8.17 2.47
N THR A 343 19.19 8.85 2.79
CA THR A 343 18.73 10.05 2.10
C THR A 343 18.38 11.15 3.09
N ARG A 344 18.50 12.42 2.68
CA ARG A 344 18.20 13.60 3.51
C ARG A 344 17.09 14.44 2.87
N PRO A 345 16.28 15.16 3.66
CA PRO A 345 15.32 16.11 3.10
C PRO A 345 16.06 17.29 2.46
N TRP A 346 15.44 17.89 1.44
CA TRP A 346 15.90 19.16 0.89
C TRP A 346 15.91 20.25 1.98
N GLY A 347 16.94 21.10 1.98
CA GLY A 347 17.12 22.15 2.98
C GLY A 347 17.78 21.70 4.29
N TYR A 348 18.18 20.42 4.42
CA TYR A 348 18.99 19.98 5.54
C TYR A 348 20.40 20.58 5.46
N ALA A 349 20.71 21.53 6.34
CA ALA A 349 22.03 22.14 6.41
C ALA A 349 23.08 21.08 6.77
N ILE A 350 24.06 20.89 5.90
CA ILE A 350 25.27 20.14 6.24
C ILE A 350 26.11 21.12 7.06
N ASN A 351 26.05 21.02 8.39
CA ASN A 351 27.16 21.54 9.19
C ASN A 351 28.37 20.68 8.83
N LEU A 352 29.14 21.13 7.84
CA LEU A 352 30.49 20.65 7.58
C LEU A 352 31.35 21.18 8.73
N THR A 353 31.35 20.45 9.84
CA THR A 353 32.39 20.59 10.88
C THR A 353 33.55 19.68 10.55
#